data_AF-A0A090QGJ8-F1
#
_entry.id   AF-A0A090QGJ8-F1
#
_cell.length_a   1.000
_cell.length_b   1.000
_cell.length_c   1.000
_cell.angle_alpha   90.00
_cell.angle_beta   90.00
_cell.angle_gamma   90.00
#
_symmetry.space_group_name_H-M   'P 1'
#
loop_
_entity.id
_entity.type
_entity.pdbx_description
1 polymer ?
#
loop_
_entity_poly.entity_id
_entity_poly.type
_entity_poly.pdbx_seq_one_letter_code
_entity_poly.pdbx_strand_id
1 'polypeptide(L)'
;MDYIEKDNNFDLPVIAFYECDRLWISKGNIDIESSALKQFSRFDPYLDCFHTGADDKAIGEWLLKLELSELQKKTPSPMKTAIEFAAKAAMENCVGFGFDFDESRVMVRYEDGTSTPFEHLSDGQRTILGLFCDIARRAAILNPHLQENICSETKGVILIDELDLHLHPKWQRRVIEDLRKIFPKMQFICTTHSTFLIQSLRSSSELILMDGEPLLEYNNKGIEEIARNMGVSSPEVSQLYEDMKNTAHDFLATLDNENLSPEEFHERFNAQLASVIAPYSNNPAYQAFLERKYAIKTGKEL
;
A
#
# COMPACT_ATOMS: atom_id res chain seq x y z
N MET A 1 5.38 -39.51 5.15
CA MET A 1 4.76 -38.50 4.26
C MET A 1 4.73 -38.95 2.80
N ASP A 2 5.47 -40.00 2.44
CA ASP A 2 5.57 -40.57 1.07
C ASP A 2 4.30 -41.21 0.50
N TYR A 3 3.24 -41.39 1.30
CA TYR A 3 1.98 -42.01 0.85
C TYR A 3 1.05 -41.04 0.12
N ILE A 4 1.22 -39.72 0.32
CA ILE A 4 0.37 -38.70 -0.30
C ILE A 4 0.93 -38.29 -1.68
N GLU A 5 2.24 -38.42 -1.90
CA GLU A 5 2.89 -37.98 -3.15
C GLU A 5 2.80 -38.98 -4.30
N LYS A 6 2.31 -40.20 -4.08
CA LYS A 6 2.52 -41.30 -5.03
C LYS A 6 1.42 -41.61 -6.03
N ASP A 7 0.19 -41.07 -5.94
CA ASP A 7 -0.82 -41.43 -6.95
C ASP A 7 -2.07 -40.55 -7.08
N ASN A 8 -2.08 -39.32 -6.54
CA ASN A 8 -3.19 -38.38 -6.83
C ASN A 8 -2.66 -36.95 -6.99
N ASN A 9 -2.93 -36.34 -8.14
CA ASN A 9 -2.82 -34.89 -8.33
C ASN A 9 -4.00 -34.24 -7.62
N PHE A 10 -3.85 -33.96 -6.32
CA PHE A 10 -4.81 -33.18 -5.56
C PHE A 10 -4.32 -31.74 -5.39
N ASP A 11 -5.27 -30.81 -5.44
CA ASP A 11 -5.04 -29.40 -5.23
C ASP A 11 -4.88 -29.10 -3.74
N LEU A 12 -3.83 -28.37 -3.40
CA LEU A 12 -3.53 -27.88 -2.07
C LEU A 12 -3.87 -26.38 -1.99
N PRO A 13 -4.72 -25.96 -1.04
CA PRO A 13 -5.07 -24.56 -0.92
C PRO A 13 -3.90 -23.73 -0.37
N VAL A 14 -3.67 -22.53 -0.89
CA VAL A 14 -2.73 -21.59 -0.28
C VAL A 14 -3.32 -21.06 1.02
N ILE A 15 -2.56 -21.14 2.10
CA ILE A 15 -2.87 -20.49 3.38
C ILE A 15 -1.66 -19.63 3.72
N ALA A 16 -1.88 -18.34 3.89
CA ALA A 16 -0.82 -17.39 4.24
C ALA A 16 -1.38 -16.22 5.05
N PHE A 17 -0.61 -15.78 6.04
CA PHE A 17 -0.83 -14.56 6.80
C PHE A 17 0.36 -13.63 6.63
N TYR A 18 0.08 -12.40 6.20
CA TYR A 18 1.04 -11.33 6.04
C TYR A 18 0.84 -10.30 7.13
N GLU A 19 1.80 -10.23 8.07
CA GLU A 19 1.84 -9.27 9.17
C GLU A 19 2.10 -7.85 8.66
N CYS A 20 1.98 -6.83 9.54
CA CYS A 20 2.32 -5.45 9.22
C CYS A 20 3.84 -5.23 9.12
N ASP A 21 4.67 -5.97 9.85
CA ASP A 21 6.13 -5.88 9.78
C ASP A 21 6.72 -6.59 8.54
N ARG A 22 6.32 -6.14 7.34
CA ARG A 22 6.85 -6.62 6.04
C ARG A 22 8.16 -5.95 5.65
N LEU A 23 8.93 -5.46 6.61
CA LEU A 23 10.22 -4.84 6.31
C LEU A 23 11.16 -5.90 5.76
N TRP A 24 11.59 -5.68 4.51
CA TRP A 24 12.58 -6.52 3.85
C TRP A 24 13.94 -6.30 4.51
N ILE A 25 14.33 -7.25 5.36
CA ILE A 25 15.63 -7.22 6.04
C ILE A 25 16.65 -7.88 5.10
N SER A 26 17.52 -7.09 4.49
CA SER A 26 18.63 -7.64 3.69
C SER A 26 19.56 -8.46 4.57
N LYS A 27 19.46 -9.79 4.48
CA LYS A 27 20.30 -10.72 5.26
C LYS A 27 21.40 -11.32 4.39
N GLY A 28 22.36 -10.47 4.01
CA GLY A 28 23.65 -10.89 3.47
C GLY A 28 23.59 -11.62 2.12
N ASN A 29 24.76 -12.09 1.66
CA ASN A 29 24.88 -12.69 0.33
C ASN A 29 24.16 -14.04 0.22
N ILE A 30 23.52 -14.27 -0.93
CA ILE A 30 22.97 -15.56 -1.35
C ILE A 30 24.13 -16.54 -1.56
N ASP A 31 24.10 -17.67 -0.85
CA ASP A 31 25.09 -18.72 -1.04
C ASP A 31 24.60 -19.68 -2.13
N ILE A 32 25.28 -19.64 -3.28
CA ILE A 32 24.86 -20.31 -4.51
C ILE A 32 24.84 -21.84 -4.33
N GLU A 33 25.82 -22.41 -3.63
CA GLU A 33 25.96 -23.86 -3.48
C GLU A 33 24.87 -24.45 -2.58
N SER A 34 24.63 -23.85 -1.40
CA SER A 34 23.59 -24.32 -0.49
C SER A 34 22.18 -24.14 -1.08
N SER A 35 21.96 -23.07 -1.85
CA SER A 35 20.67 -22.81 -2.52
C SER A 35 20.34 -23.85 -3.60
N ALA A 36 21.34 -24.26 -4.38
CA ALA A 36 21.17 -25.26 -5.43
C ALA A 36 20.82 -26.65 -4.87
N LEU A 37 21.30 -26.98 -3.65
CA LEU A 37 21.14 -28.29 -3.02
C LEU A 37 19.85 -28.43 -2.19
N LYS A 38 19.14 -27.35 -1.85
CA LYS A 38 17.90 -27.41 -1.06
C LYS A 38 16.82 -28.21 -1.78
N GLN A 39 16.26 -29.24 -1.14
CA GLN A 39 15.04 -29.92 -1.60
C GLN A 39 13.83 -29.31 -0.90
N PHE A 40 12.81 -28.96 -1.67
CA PHE A 40 11.57 -28.40 -1.13
C PHE A 40 10.48 -29.47 -1.21
N SER A 41 9.76 -29.69 -0.10
CA SER A 41 8.52 -30.47 -0.10
C SER A 41 7.37 -29.62 -0.62
N ARG A 42 6.34 -30.26 -1.20
CA ARG A 42 5.08 -29.58 -1.54
C ARG A 42 4.42 -28.92 -0.33
N PHE A 43 4.69 -29.41 0.89
CA PHE A 43 4.09 -28.90 2.13
C PHE A 43 4.90 -27.78 2.81
N ASP A 44 6.10 -27.45 2.31
CA ASP A 44 6.93 -26.40 2.90
C ASP A 44 6.22 -25.03 3.04
N PRO A 45 5.37 -24.60 2.07
CA PRO A 45 4.62 -23.35 2.19
C PRO A 45 3.65 -23.28 3.39
N TYR A 46 3.36 -24.40 4.05
CA TYR A 46 2.54 -24.42 5.27
C TYR A 46 3.37 -24.27 6.54
N LEU A 47 4.68 -24.48 6.50
CA LEU A 47 5.54 -24.32 7.67
C LEU A 47 5.72 -22.84 8.05
N ASP A 48 5.77 -21.97 7.05
CA ASP A 48 5.98 -20.53 7.16
C ASP A 48 4.69 -19.72 6.91
N CYS A 49 3.51 -20.36 6.99
CA CYS A 49 2.24 -19.72 6.61
C CYS A 49 1.79 -18.60 7.56
N PHE A 50 2.27 -18.57 8.80
CA PHE A 50 1.91 -17.56 9.80
C PHE A 50 2.95 -16.47 10.03
N HIS A 51 4.18 -16.65 9.55
CA HIS A 51 5.27 -15.69 9.73
C HIS A 51 5.96 -15.47 8.39
N THR A 52 5.33 -14.66 7.56
CA THR A 52 5.85 -14.19 6.27
C THR A 52 6.70 -12.93 6.46
N GLY A 53 7.66 -12.98 7.39
CA GLY A 53 8.77 -12.02 7.33
C GLY A 53 9.46 -12.23 5.99
N ALA A 54 9.34 -11.29 5.07
CA ALA A 54 9.82 -11.43 3.70
C ALA A 54 11.35 -11.50 3.69
N ASP A 55 11.88 -12.71 3.78
CA ASP A 55 13.31 -12.99 3.65
C ASP A 55 13.69 -12.85 2.17
N ASP A 56 14.34 -11.74 1.85
CA ASP A 56 14.79 -11.39 0.50
C ASP A 56 15.71 -12.46 -0.08
N LYS A 57 16.53 -13.04 0.80
CA LYS A 57 17.41 -14.16 0.51
C LYS A 57 16.60 -15.36 0.05
N ALA A 58 15.54 -15.75 0.75
CA ALA A 58 14.76 -16.95 0.41
C ALA A 58 14.17 -16.87 -1.02
N ILE A 59 13.69 -15.70 -1.43
CA ILE A 59 13.20 -15.48 -2.80
C ILE A 59 14.35 -15.53 -3.80
N GLY A 60 15.49 -14.90 -3.49
CA GLY A 60 16.66 -14.93 -4.37
C GLY A 60 17.26 -16.33 -4.56
N GLU A 61 17.41 -17.09 -3.47
CA GLU A 61 17.85 -18.50 -3.50
C GLU A 61 16.93 -19.37 -4.37
N TRP A 62 15.63 -19.11 -4.28
CA TRP A 62 14.63 -19.88 -4.99
C TRP A 62 14.57 -19.50 -6.49
N LEU A 63 14.65 -18.21 -6.82
CA LEU A 63 14.77 -17.75 -8.21
C LEU A 63 16.04 -18.30 -8.86
N LEU A 64 17.18 -18.26 -8.15
CA LEU A 64 18.43 -18.87 -8.59
C LEU A 64 18.23 -20.36 -8.92
N LYS A 65 17.59 -21.12 -8.02
CA LYS A 65 17.33 -22.54 -8.24
C LYS A 65 16.44 -22.78 -9.46
N LEU A 66 15.41 -21.96 -9.66
CA LEU A 66 14.55 -22.06 -10.84
C LEU A 66 15.32 -21.79 -12.13
N GLU A 67 16.12 -20.72 -12.17
CA GLU A 67 16.95 -20.37 -13.32
C GLU A 67 17.93 -21.50 -13.66
N LEU A 68 18.57 -22.09 -12.65
CA LEU A 68 19.45 -23.25 -12.82
C LEU A 68 18.69 -24.47 -13.39
N SER A 69 17.48 -24.75 -12.89
CA SER A 69 16.67 -25.86 -13.40
C SER A 69 16.22 -25.63 -14.85
N GLU A 70 15.94 -24.38 -15.25
CA GLU A 70 15.57 -24.07 -16.63
C GLU A 70 16.77 -24.20 -17.57
N LEU A 71 17.93 -23.70 -17.18
CA LEU A 71 19.18 -23.87 -17.96
C LEU A 71 19.52 -25.35 -18.16
N GLN A 72 19.33 -26.17 -17.11
CA GLN A 72 19.59 -27.61 -17.18
C GLN A 72 18.60 -28.35 -18.09
N LYS A 73 17.29 -28.07 -17.96
CA LYS A 73 16.22 -28.79 -18.68
C LYS A 73 15.91 -28.22 -20.06
N LYS A 74 16.36 -26.99 -20.35
CA LYS A 74 16.01 -26.19 -21.55
C LYS A 74 14.51 -26.01 -21.76
N THR A 75 13.74 -26.09 -20.68
CA THR A 75 12.29 -25.91 -20.68
C THR A 75 11.91 -24.93 -19.59
N PRO A 76 10.98 -23.99 -19.86
CA PRO A 76 10.51 -23.07 -18.84
C PRO A 76 9.85 -23.85 -17.70
N SER A 77 10.21 -23.51 -16.47
CA SER A 77 9.61 -24.04 -15.26
C SER A 77 8.26 -23.37 -15.07
N PRO A 78 7.16 -24.12 -14.91
CA PRO A 78 5.86 -23.50 -14.65
C PRO A 78 5.86 -22.61 -13.40
N MET A 79 6.71 -22.93 -12.43
CA MET A 79 6.91 -22.13 -11.24
C MET A 79 7.50 -20.75 -11.54
N LYS A 80 8.45 -20.67 -12.49
CA LYS A 80 9.03 -19.39 -12.90
C LYS A 80 8.00 -18.56 -13.65
N THR A 81 7.28 -19.19 -14.57
CA THR A 81 6.24 -18.53 -15.36
C THR A 81 5.16 -17.92 -14.47
N ALA A 82 4.74 -18.63 -13.40
CA ALA A 82 3.77 -18.12 -12.44
C ALA A 82 4.26 -16.84 -11.72
N ILE A 83 5.53 -16.82 -11.32
CA ILE A 83 6.11 -15.66 -10.62
C ILE A 83 6.41 -14.50 -11.55
N GLU A 84 6.90 -14.76 -12.75
CA GLU A 84 7.05 -13.72 -13.77
C GLU A 84 5.70 -13.12 -14.14
N PHE A 85 4.64 -13.94 -14.24
CA PHE A 85 3.28 -13.46 -14.46
C PHE A 85 2.80 -12.55 -13.32
N ALA A 86 2.99 -12.97 -12.07
CA ALA A 86 2.65 -12.15 -10.90
C ALA A 86 3.47 -10.85 -10.84
N ALA A 87 4.77 -10.91 -11.16
CA ALA A 87 5.68 -9.76 -11.16
C ALA A 87 5.29 -8.70 -12.20
N LYS A 88 4.97 -9.14 -13.43
CA LYS A 88 4.51 -8.27 -14.53
C LYS A 88 3.22 -7.54 -14.17
N ALA A 89 2.34 -8.19 -13.43
CA ALA A 89 1.07 -7.60 -13.03
C ALA A 89 1.21 -6.68 -11.81
N ALA A 90 2.13 -6.99 -10.88
CA ALA A 90 2.38 -6.17 -9.69
C ALA A 90 3.04 -4.82 -9.99
N MET A 91 3.94 -4.77 -10.98
CA MET A 91 4.70 -3.56 -11.33
C MET A 91 4.43 -3.08 -12.74
N GLU A 92 4.18 -1.78 -12.89
CA GLU A 92 4.09 -1.14 -14.21
C GLU A 92 5.41 -1.28 -14.97
N ASN A 93 5.33 -1.56 -16.27
CA ASN A 93 6.45 -1.70 -17.19
C ASN A 93 7.43 -2.84 -16.85
N CYS A 94 7.09 -3.73 -15.90
CA CYS A 94 7.89 -4.90 -15.59
C CYS A 94 7.67 -5.97 -16.68
N VAL A 95 8.75 -6.44 -17.29
CA VAL A 95 8.74 -7.51 -18.31
C VAL A 95 9.42 -8.79 -17.84
N GLY A 96 10.15 -8.75 -16.73
CA GLY A 96 10.82 -9.92 -16.20
C GLY A 96 11.30 -9.72 -14.78
N PHE A 97 11.34 -10.82 -14.05
CA PHE A 97 11.82 -10.89 -12.68
C PHE A 97 12.53 -12.21 -12.48
N GLY A 98 13.81 -12.17 -12.14
CA GLY A 98 14.63 -13.39 -12.04
C GLY A 98 16.02 -13.13 -11.50
N PHE A 99 16.76 -14.21 -11.28
CA PHE A 99 18.15 -14.13 -10.86
C PHE A 99 19.04 -13.91 -12.08
N ASP A 100 19.90 -12.89 -12.02
CA ASP A 100 20.91 -12.61 -13.02
C ASP A 100 22.25 -13.20 -12.56
N PHE A 101 22.85 -14.07 -13.37
CA PHE A 101 24.10 -14.75 -13.04
C PHE A 101 25.32 -13.83 -13.16
N ASP A 102 25.28 -12.84 -14.07
CA ASP A 102 26.40 -11.91 -14.27
C ASP A 102 26.46 -10.94 -13.08
N GLU A 103 25.31 -10.44 -12.63
CA GLU A 103 25.20 -9.54 -11.48
C GLU A 103 25.10 -10.29 -10.13
N SER A 104 24.94 -11.61 -10.17
CA SER A 104 24.76 -12.52 -9.02
C SER A 104 23.69 -12.06 -8.03
N ARG A 105 22.58 -11.54 -8.55
CA ARG A 105 21.49 -10.94 -7.74
C ARG A 105 20.16 -11.00 -8.49
N VAL A 106 19.07 -10.74 -7.77
CA VAL A 106 17.74 -10.65 -8.36
C VAL A 106 17.56 -9.31 -9.07
N MET A 107 17.13 -9.36 -10.32
CA MET A 107 16.94 -8.21 -11.19
C MET A 107 15.49 -8.11 -11.66
N VAL A 108 14.97 -6.88 -11.69
CA VAL A 108 13.73 -6.54 -12.38
C VAL A 108 14.09 -5.97 -13.74
N ARG A 109 13.51 -6.51 -14.81
CA ARG A 109 13.68 -6.07 -16.19
C ARG A 109 12.46 -5.24 -16.62
N TYR A 110 12.70 -4.12 -17.29
CA TYR A 110 11.65 -3.20 -17.74
C TYR A 110 11.50 -3.17 -19.27
N GLU A 111 10.34 -2.68 -19.74
CA GLU A 111 10.03 -2.53 -21.17
C GLU A 111 11.01 -1.64 -21.94
N ASP A 112 11.63 -0.67 -21.26
CA ASP A 112 12.62 0.25 -21.84
C ASP A 112 14.01 -0.38 -22.02
N GLY A 113 14.16 -1.66 -21.66
CA GLY A 113 15.43 -2.39 -21.71
C GLY A 113 16.34 -2.14 -20.52
N THR A 114 15.94 -1.30 -19.57
CA THR A 114 16.68 -1.12 -18.31
C THR A 114 16.44 -2.30 -17.37
N SER A 115 17.39 -2.53 -16.48
CA SER A 115 17.28 -3.53 -15.42
C SER A 115 17.73 -2.92 -14.11
N THR A 116 16.96 -3.14 -13.05
CA THR A 116 17.27 -2.60 -11.72
C THR A 116 17.38 -3.76 -10.73
N PRO A 117 18.42 -3.78 -9.88
CA PRO A 117 18.49 -4.72 -8.77
C PRO A 117 17.27 -4.60 -7.87
N PHE A 118 16.72 -5.73 -7.45
CA PHE A 118 15.54 -5.76 -6.56
C PHE A 118 15.76 -4.93 -5.28
N GLU A 119 16.97 -4.95 -4.72
CA GLU A 119 17.36 -4.18 -3.53
C GLU A 119 17.27 -2.65 -3.72
N HIS A 120 17.43 -2.17 -4.96
CA HIS A 120 17.40 -0.74 -5.31
C HIS A 120 16.00 -0.21 -5.60
N LEU A 121 14.98 -1.07 -5.58
CA LEU A 121 13.59 -0.67 -5.70
C LEU A 121 13.15 0.14 -4.47
N SER A 122 12.20 1.05 -4.67
CA SER A 122 11.55 1.75 -3.55
C SER A 122 10.82 0.75 -2.65
N ASP A 123 10.65 1.12 -1.39
CA ASP A 123 10.08 0.21 -0.40
C ASP A 123 8.67 -0.29 -0.76
N GLY A 124 7.84 0.58 -1.33
CA GLY A 124 6.53 0.20 -1.87
C GLY A 124 6.61 -0.77 -3.04
N GLN A 125 7.61 -0.63 -3.94
CA GLN A 125 7.80 -1.57 -5.05
C GLN A 125 8.21 -2.95 -4.55
N ARG A 126 9.14 -3.01 -3.58
CA ARG A 126 9.57 -4.28 -2.99
C ARG A 126 8.43 -4.96 -2.26
N THR A 127 7.63 -4.19 -1.52
CA THR A 127 6.47 -4.70 -0.78
C THR A 127 5.44 -5.32 -1.73
N ILE A 128 5.04 -4.61 -2.79
CA ILE A 128 4.02 -5.12 -3.72
C ILE A 128 4.55 -6.28 -4.57
N LEU A 129 5.77 -6.17 -5.10
CA LEU A 129 6.37 -7.22 -5.91
C LEU A 129 6.58 -8.48 -5.07
N GLY A 130 7.11 -8.30 -3.87
CA GLY A 130 7.31 -9.32 -2.86
C GLY A 130 6.05 -10.10 -2.52
N LEU A 131 4.96 -9.39 -2.18
CA LEU A 131 3.67 -9.99 -1.86
C LEU A 131 3.16 -10.86 -3.00
N PHE A 132 3.12 -10.33 -4.22
CA PHE A 132 2.57 -11.03 -5.39
C PHE A 132 3.42 -12.23 -5.78
N CYS A 133 4.75 -12.07 -5.77
CA CYS A 133 5.69 -13.15 -6.08
C CYS A 133 5.66 -14.24 -4.99
N ASP A 134 5.53 -13.91 -3.71
CA ASP A 134 5.44 -14.91 -2.64
C ASP A 134 4.14 -15.72 -2.74
N ILE A 135 3.00 -15.09 -3.00
CA ILE A 135 1.73 -15.80 -3.21
C ILE A 135 1.86 -16.76 -4.42
N ALA A 136 2.39 -16.29 -5.53
CA ALA A 136 2.61 -17.11 -6.72
C ALA A 136 3.59 -18.26 -6.46
N ARG A 137 4.65 -18.02 -5.69
CA ARG A 137 5.62 -19.03 -5.25
C ARG A 137 4.96 -20.12 -4.42
N ARG A 138 4.16 -19.75 -3.41
CA ARG A 138 3.43 -20.69 -2.55
C ARG A 138 2.47 -21.54 -3.39
N ALA A 139 1.70 -20.91 -4.27
CA ALA A 139 0.80 -21.61 -5.19
C ALA A 139 1.54 -22.60 -6.10
N ALA A 140 2.71 -22.21 -6.62
CA ALA A 140 3.51 -23.03 -7.51
C ALA A 140 4.14 -24.25 -6.83
N ILE A 141 4.60 -24.11 -5.57
CA ILE A 141 5.15 -25.21 -4.79
C ILE A 141 4.05 -26.21 -4.39
N LEU A 142 2.88 -25.70 -4.00
CA LEU A 142 1.74 -26.53 -3.59
C LEU A 142 1.16 -27.31 -4.77
N ASN A 143 1.01 -26.66 -5.93
CA ASN A 143 0.28 -27.19 -7.09
C ASN A 143 1.10 -27.15 -8.40
N PRO A 144 2.26 -27.82 -8.45
CA PRO A 144 3.10 -27.81 -9.66
C PRO A 144 2.40 -28.42 -10.89
N HIS A 145 1.38 -29.26 -10.68
CA HIS A 145 0.58 -29.89 -11.74
C HIS A 145 -0.34 -28.92 -12.48
N LEU A 146 -0.64 -27.74 -11.92
CA LEU A 146 -1.49 -26.73 -12.57
C LEU A 146 -0.77 -25.93 -13.68
N GLN A 147 0.55 -26.04 -13.75
CA GLN A 147 1.40 -25.43 -14.77
C GLN A 147 1.14 -23.92 -14.97
N GLU A 148 0.79 -23.47 -16.17
CA GLU A 148 0.50 -22.06 -16.48
C GLU A 148 -0.72 -21.50 -15.73
N ASN A 149 -1.59 -22.37 -15.22
CA ASN A 149 -2.80 -22.00 -14.51
C ASN A 149 -2.61 -21.92 -12.98
N ILE A 150 -1.37 -21.99 -12.48
CA ILE A 150 -1.08 -21.94 -11.03
C ILE A 150 -1.77 -20.74 -10.37
N CYS A 151 -1.64 -19.53 -10.91
CA CYS A 151 -2.21 -18.33 -10.30
C CYS A 151 -3.75 -18.29 -10.41
N SER A 152 -4.31 -18.74 -11.55
CA SER A 152 -5.75 -18.66 -11.83
C SER A 152 -6.58 -19.77 -11.17
N GLU A 153 -6.01 -20.95 -11.00
CA GLU A 153 -6.74 -22.15 -10.55
C GLU A 153 -6.47 -22.52 -9.09
N THR A 154 -5.37 -22.06 -8.50
CA THR A 154 -5.06 -22.34 -7.09
C THR A 154 -6.06 -21.66 -6.17
N LYS A 155 -6.69 -22.45 -5.31
CA LYS A 155 -7.59 -21.97 -4.26
C LYS A 155 -6.80 -21.59 -3.02
N GLY A 156 -7.34 -20.74 -2.17
CA GLY A 156 -6.67 -20.40 -0.92
C GLY A 156 -7.39 -19.34 -0.10
N VAL A 157 -6.92 -19.15 1.13
CA VAL A 157 -7.32 -18.04 2.00
C VAL A 157 -6.05 -17.32 2.41
N ILE A 158 -6.00 -16.02 2.13
CA ILE A 158 -4.85 -15.17 2.41
C ILE A 158 -5.32 -14.03 3.31
N LEU A 159 -4.65 -13.89 4.44
CA LEU A 159 -4.86 -12.84 5.41
C LEU A 159 -3.75 -11.79 5.24
N ILE A 160 -4.10 -10.52 5.05
CA ILE A 160 -3.11 -9.44 4.89
C ILE A 160 -3.42 -8.32 5.87
N ASP A 161 -2.55 -8.12 6.84
CA ASP A 161 -2.63 -6.96 7.73
C ASP A 161 -2.07 -5.72 7.03
N GLU A 162 -2.73 -4.58 7.16
CA GLU A 162 -2.39 -3.29 6.56
C GLU A 162 -2.00 -3.40 5.08
N LEU A 163 -2.92 -3.80 4.20
CA LEU A 163 -2.63 -3.97 2.76
C LEU A 163 -2.03 -2.70 2.12
N ASP A 164 -2.33 -1.53 2.65
CA ASP A 164 -1.82 -0.23 2.21
C ASP A 164 -0.40 0.12 2.64
N LEU A 165 0.22 -0.66 3.53
CA LEU A 165 1.51 -0.33 4.11
C LEU A 165 2.59 -0.12 3.04
N HIS A 166 3.28 1.03 3.12
CA HIS A 166 4.31 1.48 2.18
C HIS A 166 3.89 1.60 0.70
N LEU A 167 2.61 1.41 0.37
CA LEU A 167 2.13 1.53 -1.00
C LEU A 167 1.90 2.99 -1.39
N HIS A 168 2.37 3.35 -2.58
CA HIS A 168 2.02 4.63 -3.19
C HIS A 168 0.50 4.69 -3.44
N PRO A 169 -0.18 5.85 -3.27
CA PRO A 169 -1.64 5.96 -3.43
C PRO A 169 -2.18 5.46 -4.77
N LYS A 170 -1.41 5.60 -5.85
CA LYS A 170 -1.76 5.02 -7.16
C LYS A 170 -1.90 3.50 -7.11
N TRP A 171 -1.04 2.80 -6.37
CA TRP A 171 -1.12 1.34 -6.20
C TRP A 171 -2.21 0.93 -5.24
N GLN A 172 -2.45 1.70 -4.17
CA GLN A 172 -3.59 1.47 -3.28
C GLN A 172 -4.92 1.41 -4.05
N ARG A 173 -5.10 2.22 -5.10
CA ARG A 173 -6.32 2.19 -5.93
C ARG A 173 -6.48 0.97 -6.82
N ARG A 174 -5.41 0.23 -7.13
CA ARG A 174 -5.45 -0.89 -8.10
C ARG A 174 -5.15 -2.26 -7.49
N VAL A 175 -4.47 -2.32 -6.34
CA VAL A 175 -3.97 -3.57 -5.76
C VAL A 175 -5.07 -4.60 -5.52
N ILE A 176 -6.27 -4.19 -5.08
CA ILE A 176 -7.41 -5.11 -4.89
C ILE A 176 -7.83 -5.75 -6.21
N GLU A 177 -7.93 -4.94 -7.27
CA GLU A 177 -8.28 -5.42 -8.61
C GLU A 177 -7.19 -6.29 -9.22
N ASP A 178 -5.92 -5.99 -8.94
CA ASP A 178 -4.78 -6.79 -9.39
C ASP A 178 -4.78 -8.17 -8.70
N LEU A 179 -4.98 -8.22 -7.38
CA LEU A 179 -5.12 -9.48 -6.63
C LEU A 179 -6.28 -10.33 -7.18
N ARG A 180 -7.43 -9.72 -7.47
CA ARG A 180 -8.60 -10.41 -8.05
C ARG A 180 -8.33 -10.99 -9.44
N LYS A 181 -7.60 -10.25 -10.28
CA LYS A 181 -7.31 -10.68 -11.65
C LYS A 181 -6.29 -11.81 -11.69
N ILE A 182 -5.27 -11.73 -10.85
CA ILE A 182 -4.16 -12.69 -10.84
C ILE A 182 -4.54 -13.96 -10.09
N PHE A 183 -5.24 -13.82 -8.96
CA PHE A 183 -5.59 -14.91 -8.04
C PHE A 183 -7.11 -15.04 -7.85
N PRO A 184 -7.89 -15.26 -8.92
CA PRO A 184 -9.36 -15.22 -8.89
C PRO A 184 -10.02 -16.28 -8.01
N LYS A 185 -9.33 -17.38 -7.67
CA LYS A 185 -9.83 -18.45 -6.80
C LYS A 185 -9.33 -18.38 -5.36
N MET A 186 -8.58 -17.33 -5.01
CA MET A 186 -8.13 -17.09 -3.64
C MET A 186 -9.04 -16.06 -2.96
N GLN A 187 -9.40 -16.35 -1.71
CA GLN A 187 -10.11 -15.41 -0.86
C GLN A 187 -9.08 -14.55 -0.10
N PHE A 188 -9.19 -13.23 -0.24
CA PHE A 188 -8.36 -12.28 0.48
C PHE A 188 -9.17 -11.64 1.61
N ILE A 189 -8.62 -11.64 2.82
CA ILE A 189 -9.15 -10.92 3.97
C ILE A 189 -8.07 -9.95 4.41
N CYS A 190 -8.33 -8.65 4.22
CA CYS A 190 -7.33 -7.62 4.42
C CYS A 190 -7.82 -6.57 5.42
N THR A 191 -6.91 -6.03 6.22
CA THR A 191 -7.15 -4.82 7.02
C THR A 191 -6.54 -3.61 6.31
N THR A 192 -7.09 -2.43 6.53
CA THR A 192 -6.57 -1.19 5.94
C THR A 192 -7.03 0.05 6.70
N HIS A 193 -6.17 1.07 6.71
CA HIS A 193 -6.52 2.44 7.11
C HIS A 193 -6.65 3.39 5.91
N SER A 194 -6.40 2.92 4.68
CA SER A 194 -6.41 3.74 3.48
C SER A 194 -7.81 3.94 2.92
N THR A 195 -8.23 5.21 2.87
CA THR A 195 -9.45 5.63 2.17
C THR A 195 -9.40 5.32 0.67
N PHE A 196 -8.19 5.28 0.07
CA PHE A 196 -8.01 4.95 -1.35
C PHE A 196 -8.31 3.49 -1.65
N LEU A 197 -7.98 2.57 -0.73
CA LEU A 197 -8.34 1.16 -0.85
C LEU A 197 -9.84 0.97 -0.71
N ILE A 198 -10.46 1.59 0.30
CA ILE A 198 -11.90 1.50 0.54
C ILE A 198 -12.69 2.03 -0.67
N GLN A 199 -12.24 3.13 -1.27
CA GLN A 199 -12.84 3.68 -2.49
C GLN A 199 -12.77 2.73 -3.69
N SER A 200 -11.78 1.83 -3.75
CA SER A 200 -11.58 0.89 -4.85
C SER A 200 -12.45 -0.37 -4.79
N LEU A 201 -13.19 -0.56 -3.69
CA LEU A 201 -14.08 -1.71 -3.51
C LEU A 201 -15.27 -1.65 -4.50
N ARG A 202 -15.78 -2.82 -4.88
CA ARG A 202 -16.88 -2.95 -5.84
C ARG A 202 -18.25 -2.99 -5.18
N SER A 203 -18.33 -3.30 -3.90
CA SER A 203 -19.59 -3.51 -3.19
C SER A 203 -19.44 -3.25 -1.70
N SER A 204 -20.54 -2.83 -1.07
CA SER A 204 -20.60 -2.66 0.38
C SER A 204 -20.64 -3.93 1.22
N SER A 205 -20.67 -5.08 0.57
CA SER A 205 -20.47 -6.38 1.22
C SER A 205 -19.00 -6.75 1.41
N GLU A 206 -18.07 -6.00 0.81
CA GLU A 206 -16.64 -6.32 0.82
C GLU A 206 -15.87 -5.66 1.98
N LEU A 207 -16.49 -4.72 2.68
CA LEU A 207 -15.91 -4.04 3.83
C LEU A 207 -16.64 -4.46 5.11
N ILE A 208 -15.87 -4.79 6.12
CA ILE A 208 -16.36 -5.01 7.48
C ILE A 208 -15.74 -3.92 8.34
N LEU A 209 -16.58 -3.06 8.93
CA LEU A 209 -16.13 -2.07 9.90
C LEU A 209 -16.00 -2.77 11.26
N MET A 210 -14.87 -2.61 11.94
CA MET A 210 -14.67 -3.25 13.25
C MET A 210 -15.51 -2.59 14.36
N ASP A 211 -15.76 -1.27 14.27
CA ASP A 211 -16.38 -0.48 15.33
C ASP A 211 -17.81 0.01 15.03
N GLY A 212 -18.56 -0.65 14.13
CA GLY A 212 -19.93 -0.21 13.84
C GLY A 212 -20.62 -0.85 12.65
N GLU A 213 -21.76 -0.27 12.27
CA GLU A 213 -22.56 -0.72 11.14
C GLU A 213 -21.83 -0.46 9.81
N PRO A 214 -21.85 -1.41 8.86
CA PRO A 214 -21.26 -1.22 7.55
C PRO A 214 -21.92 -0.03 6.84
N LEU A 215 -21.11 0.88 6.31
CA LEU A 215 -21.62 2.01 5.54
C LEU A 215 -22.33 1.46 4.30
N LEU A 216 -23.60 1.81 4.12
CA LEU A 216 -24.46 1.16 3.13
C LEU A 216 -24.00 1.36 1.68
N GLU A 217 -23.24 2.42 1.35
CA GLU A 217 -22.77 2.69 -0.01
C GLU A 217 -21.44 3.47 -0.01
N TYR A 218 -20.33 2.94 -0.55
CA TYR A 218 -19.06 3.68 -0.75
C TYR A 218 -18.64 3.80 -2.21
N ASN A 219 -19.20 2.99 -3.12
CA ASN A 219 -18.79 2.92 -4.53
C ASN A 219 -18.85 4.27 -5.29
N ASN A 220 -19.60 5.25 -4.77
CA ASN A 220 -19.75 6.58 -5.36
C ASN A 220 -19.36 7.72 -4.41
N LYS A 221 -18.72 7.42 -3.28
CA LYS A 221 -18.37 8.42 -2.27
C LYS A 221 -16.99 9.02 -2.53
N GLY A 222 -16.88 10.31 -2.25
CA GLY A 222 -15.60 11.01 -2.21
C GLY A 222 -14.69 10.46 -1.11
N ILE A 223 -13.40 10.72 -1.24
CA ILE A 223 -12.40 10.33 -0.22
C ILE A 223 -12.71 11.00 1.12
N GLU A 224 -13.24 12.21 1.06
CA GLU A 224 -13.64 13.03 2.19
C GLU A 224 -14.75 12.37 3.00
N GLU A 225 -15.77 11.83 2.34
CA GLU A 225 -16.88 11.19 3.03
C GLU A 225 -16.44 9.85 3.65
N ILE A 226 -15.56 9.11 2.97
CA ILE A 226 -14.96 7.88 3.52
C ILE A 226 -14.13 8.22 4.76
N ALA A 227 -13.27 9.23 4.68
CA ALA A 227 -12.44 9.68 5.81
C ALA A 227 -13.30 10.12 7.01
N ARG A 228 -14.40 10.84 6.77
CA ARG A 228 -15.33 11.26 7.82
C ARG A 228 -15.94 10.06 8.56
N ASN A 229 -16.30 9.02 7.83
CA ASN A 229 -16.83 7.80 8.43
C ASN A 229 -15.75 6.96 9.14
N MET A 230 -14.47 7.16 8.81
CA MET A 230 -13.34 6.61 9.56
C MET A 230 -12.98 7.44 10.81
N GLY A 231 -13.79 8.45 11.16
CA GLY A 231 -13.61 9.28 12.35
C GLY A 231 -12.80 10.56 12.13
N VAL A 232 -12.50 10.93 10.88
CA VAL A 232 -11.82 12.19 10.56
C VAL A 232 -12.85 13.33 10.46
N SER A 233 -12.89 14.22 11.45
CA SER A 233 -13.88 15.31 11.53
C SER A 233 -13.92 16.19 10.27
N SER A 234 -12.74 16.59 9.80
CA SER A 234 -12.57 17.60 8.76
C SER A 234 -11.53 17.14 7.72
N PRO A 235 -11.93 16.27 6.78
CA PRO A 235 -11.00 15.70 5.81
C PRO A 235 -10.66 16.63 4.64
N GLU A 236 -11.45 17.70 4.44
CA GLU A 236 -11.29 18.64 3.33
C GLU A 236 -10.14 19.63 3.56
N VAL A 237 -9.81 19.94 4.81
CA VAL A 237 -8.90 21.02 5.20
C VAL A 237 -8.06 20.61 6.40
N SER A 238 -6.90 21.24 6.57
CA SER A 238 -6.07 21.01 7.76
C SER A 238 -6.69 21.69 8.99
N GLN A 239 -6.37 21.16 10.18
CA GLN A 239 -6.78 21.77 11.45
C GLN A 239 -6.37 23.25 11.54
N LEU A 240 -5.17 23.57 11.07
CA LEU A 240 -4.65 24.94 11.02
C LEU A 240 -5.56 25.87 10.19
N TYR A 241 -6.07 25.38 9.06
CA TYR A 241 -6.97 26.15 8.21
C TYR A 241 -8.32 26.39 8.90
N GLU A 242 -8.85 25.39 9.62
CA GLU A 242 -10.07 25.56 10.41
C GLU A 242 -9.90 26.59 11.52
N ASP A 243 -8.80 26.49 12.28
CA ASP A 243 -8.51 27.42 13.38
C ASP A 243 -8.37 28.85 12.83
N MET A 244 -7.68 29.02 11.70
CA MET A 244 -7.55 30.30 11.02
C MET A 244 -8.93 30.83 10.59
N LYS A 245 -9.78 29.99 10.01
CA LYS A 245 -11.13 30.36 9.56
C LYS A 245 -12.03 30.75 10.73
N ASN A 246 -12.01 30.00 11.82
CA ASN A 246 -12.78 30.29 13.03
C ASN A 246 -12.32 31.61 13.65
N THR A 247 -11.01 31.82 13.74
CA THR A 247 -10.44 33.08 14.23
C THR A 247 -10.83 34.27 13.35
N ALA A 248 -10.85 34.09 12.02
CA ALA A 248 -11.34 35.11 11.09
C ALA A 248 -12.82 35.43 11.34
N HIS A 249 -13.65 34.41 11.53
CA HIS A 249 -15.07 34.56 11.82
C HIS A 249 -15.31 35.30 13.13
N ASP A 250 -14.60 34.92 14.20
CA ASP A 250 -14.70 35.59 15.51
C ASP A 250 -14.26 37.05 15.41
N PHE A 251 -13.18 37.33 14.68
CA PHE A 251 -12.71 38.69 14.42
C PHE A 251 -13.76 39.53 13.69
N LEU A 252 -14.33 38.99 12.61
CA LEU A 252 -15.37 39.68 11.83
C LEU A 252 -16.67 39.86 12.63
N ALA A 253 -17.08 38.86 13.41
CA ALA A 253 -18.26 38.93 14.27
C ALA A 253 -18.09 39.97 15.38
N THR A 254 -16.89 40.09 15.96
CA THR A 254 -16.57 41.11 16.96
C THR A 254 -16.57 42.50 16.32
N LEU A 255 -15.98 42.64 15.13
CA LEU A 255 -16.07 43.87 14.34
C LEU A 255 -17.53 44.27 14.07
N ASP A 256 -18.43 43.31 13.81
CA ASP A 256 -19.84 43.52 13.48
C ASP A 256 -20.75 43.89 14.65
N ASN A 257 -20.42 43.54 15.88
CA ASN A 257 -21.33 43.67 17.03
C ASN A 257 -21.09 44.87 17.96
N GLU A 258 -19.98 45.61 17.87
CA GLU A 258 -19.66 46.64 18.88
C GLU A 258 -19.83 48.09 18.37
N ASN A 259 -20.83 48.79 18.92
CA ASN A 259 -20.93 50.26 18.95
C ASN A 259 -20.03 50.83 20.07
N LEU A 260 -18.71 50.60 20.01
CA LEU A 260 -17.74 51.13 21.00
C LEU A 260 -17.03 52.40 20.50
N SER A 261 -16.51 53.17 21.46
CA SER A 261 -15.72 54.39 21.22
C SER A 261 -14.46 54.09 20.37
N PRO A 262 -14.12 54.91 19.34
CA PRO A 262 -13.04 54.64 18.38
C PRO A 262 -11.60 54.55 18.93
N GLU A 263 -11.36 54.87 20.21
CA GLU A 263 -10.02 54.91 20.81
C GLU A 263 -9.74 53.69 21.70
N GLU A 264 -10.62 53.34 22.62
CA GLU A 264 -10.50 52.12 23.44
C GLU A 264 -10.65 50.84 22.62
N PHE A 265 -11.44 50.90 21.55
CA PHE A 265 -11.57 49.84 20.55
C PHE A 265 -10.26 49.65 19.77
N HIS A 266 -9.46 50.70 19.57
CA HIS A 266 -8.26 50.60 18.75
C HIS A 266 -7.11 49.89 19.50
N GLU A 267 -6.87 50.22 20.77
CA GLU A 267 -5.78 49.61 21.56
C GLU A 267 -6.03 48.13 21.91
N ARG A 268 -7.24 47.78 22.38
CA ARG A 268 -7.55 46.38 22.69
C ARG A 268 -7.46 45.48 21.46
N PHE A 269 -7.92 45.98 20.32
CA PHE A 269 -7.94 45.20 19.09
C PHE A 269 -6.56 45.10 18.44
N ASN A 270 -5.69 46.10 18.55
CA ASN A 270 -4.32 45.99 18.05
C ASN A 270 -3.55 44.87 18.77
N ALA A 271 -3.70 44.78 20.10
CA ALA A 271 -3.09 43.71 20.88
C ALA A 271 -3.67 42.33 20.52
N GLN A 272 -4.99 42.27 20.30
CA GLN A 272 -5.67 41.02 19.95
C GLN A 272 -5.33 40.56 18.53
N LEU A 273 -5.31 41.47 17.55
CA LEU A 273 -4.93 41.22 16.16
C LEU A 273 -3.46 40.78 16.05
N ALA A 274 -2.54 41.42 16.77
CA ALA A 274 -1.16 40.98 16.85
C ALA A 274 -1.02 39.55 17.41
N SER A 275 -1.80 39.20 18.45
CA SER A 275 -1.82 37.84 19.01
C SER A 275 -2.46 36.80 18.07
N VAL A 276 -3.45 37.22 17.29
CA VAL A 276 -4.22 36.40 16.34
C VAL A 276 -3.46 36.15 15.05
N ILE A 277 -2.65 37.10 14.59
CA ILE A 277 -1.89 37.01 13.34
C ILE A 277 -0.52 36.36 13.55
N ALA A 278 0.06 36.46 14.75
CA ALA A 278 1.36 35.86 15.09
C ALA A 278 1.50 34.36 14.71
N PRO A 279 0.48 33.48 14.84
CA PRO A 279 0.58 32.08 14.42
C PRO A 279 0.46 31.87 12.91
N TYR A 280 -0.09 32.83 12.15
CA TYR A 280 -0.43 32.69 10.72
C TYR A 280 0.35 33.66 9.81
N SER A 281 1.50 34.16 10.28
CA SER A 281 2.36 35.13 9.58
C SER A 281 2.81 34.69 8.17
N ASN A 282 2.71 33.40 7.87
CA ASN A 282 3.06 32.84 6.56
C ASN A 282 2.00 33.10 5.47
N ASN A 283 0.87 33.73 5.80
CA ASN A 283 -0.16 34.12 4.83
C ASN A 283 -0.36 35.65 4.80
N PRO A 284 0.51 36.40 4.10
CA PRO A 284 0.46 37.87 4.06
C PRO A 284 -0.83 38.40 3.41
N ALA A 285 -1.46 37.63 2.52
CA ALA A 285 -2.73 38.01 1.90
C ALA A 285 -3.90 37.97 2.90
N TYR A 286 -3.90 36.97 3.80
CA TYR A 286 -4.89 36.87 4.87
C TYR A 286 -4.73 38.03 5.88
N GLN A 287 -3.50 38.35 6.27
CA GLN A 287 -3.20 39.50 7.13
C GLN A 287 -3.68 40.82 6.50
N ALA A 288 -3.29 41.10 5.25
CA ALA A 288 -3.71 42.32 4.55
C ALA A 288 -5.24 42.41 4.36
N PHE A 289 -5.92 41.26 4.20
CA PHE A 289 -7.37 41.21 4.09
C PHE A 289 -8.06 41.61 5.42
N LEU A 290 -7.58 41.09 6.54
CA LEU A 290 -8.10 41.45 7.86
C LEU A 290 -7.82 42.92 8.21
N GLU A 291 -6.59 43.38 7.96
CA GLU A 291 -6.20 44.79 8.15
C GLU A 291 -7.05 45.74 7.30
N ARG A 292 -7.29 45.40 6.03
CA ARG A 292 -8.16 46.20 5.15
C ARG A 292 -9.60 46.23 5.62
N LYS A 293 -10.15 45.10 6.07
CA LYS A 293 -11.51 45.03 6.61
C LYS A 293 -11.65 45.85 7.89
N TYR A 294 -10.63 45.82 8.75
CA TYR A 294 -10.53 46.68 9.92
C TYR A 294 -10.51 48.17 9.54
N ALA A 295 -9.63 48.56 8.60
CA ALA A 295 -9.47 49.95 8.17
C ALA A 295 -10.74 50.53 7.53
N ILE A 296 -11.46 49.74 6.73
CA ILE A 296 -12.75 50.14 6.14
C ILE A 296 -13.79 50.46 7.22
N LYS A 297 -13.76 49.75 8.34
CA LYS A 297 -14.79 49.86 9.37
C LYS A 297 -14.49 50.91 10.43
N THR A 298 -13.23 51.03 10.83
CA THR A 298 -12.79 51.96 11.88
C THR A 298 -12.25 53.29 11.34
N GLY A 299 -11.92 53.34 10.04
CA GLY A 299 -11.30 54.51 9.41
C GLY A 299 -9.83 54.73 9.81
N LYS A 300 -9.21 53.80 10.54
CA LYS A 300 -7.80 53.83 10.97
C LYS A 300 -7.04 52.67 10.36
N GLU A 301 -5.81 52.92 9.91
CA GLU A 301 -4.87 51.86 9.57
C GLU A 301 -4.27 51.25 10.85
N LEU A 302 -3.92 49.96 10.79
CA LEU A 302 -3.24 49.23 11.86
C LEU A 302 -1.72 49.43 11.74
#